data_AF-A0A2D4IG98-F1
#
_entry.id   AF-A0A2D4IG98-F1
#
_cell.length_a   1.000
_cell.length_b   1.000
_cell.length_c   1.000
_cell.angle_alpha   90.00
_cell.angle_beta   90.00
_cell.angle_gamma   90.00
#
_symmetry.space_group_name_H-M   'P 1'
#
loop_
_entity.id
_entity.type
_entity.pdbx_description
1 polymer ?
#
loop_
_entity_poly.entity_id
_entity_poly.type
_entity_poly.pdbx_seq_one_letter_code
_entity_poly.pdbx_strand_id
1 'polypeptide(L)'
;CRGRGVAIFYKKSLHLKNIQVAQELALPEIIVCELSLNSTFRFLLCYRAPDYDIEHVNKLNSLLTWATSCPHIFIFLGDFNLPHINWTLNECKTEPIHATFYNAVTNLGLEQLVTNNTRLNNCLDL
;
A
#
# COMPACT_ATOMS: atom_id res chain seq x y z
N CYS A 1 16.40 -4.75 17.71
CA CYS A 1 15.44 -3.79 17.13
C CYS A 1 15.83 -3.54 15.68
N ARG A 2 14.99 -3.92 14.70
CA ARG A 2 15.19 -3.48 13.31
C ARG A 2 14.65 -2.06 13.25
N GLY A 3 15.48 -1.06 12.97
CA GLY A 3 15.11 0.37 12.94
C GLY A 3 14.24 0.73 11.75
N ARG A 4 13.10 0.05 11.60
CA ARG A 4 12.15 0.22 10.50
C ARG A 4 10.91 0.96 11.00
N GLY A 5 10.28 1.68 10.10
CA GLY A 5 9.08 2.45 10.38
C GLY A 5 8.68 3.28 9.18
N VAL A 6 7.41 3.67 9.15
CA VAL A 6 6.84 4.56 8.13
C VAL A 6 6.47 5.88 8.76
N ALA A 7 6.54 6.96 7.98
CA ALA A 7 6.16 8.29 8.41
C ALA A 7 5.47 9.05 7.29
N ILE A 8 4.45 9.85 7.65
CA ILE A 8 3.80 10.79 6.75
C ILE A 8 4.12 12.20 7.23
N PHE A 9 4.80 12.97 6.38
CA PHE A 9 5.06 14.39 6.60
C PHE A 9 4.04 15.21 5.81
N TYR A 10 3.38 16.16 6.46
CA TYR A 10 2.38 17.01 5.83
C TYR A 10 2.47 18.46 6.32
N LYS A 11 1.98 19.39 5.50
CA LYS A 11 1.94 20.82 5.86
C LYS A 11 0.94 21.04 6.98
N LYS A 12 1.30 21.86 7.99
CA LYS A 12 0.43 22.19 9.13
C LYS A 12 -0.94 22.78 8.74
N SER A 13 -1.01 23.44 7.58
CA SER A 13 -2.26 23.99 7.04
C SER A 13 -3.24 22.92 6.53
N LEU A 14 -2.82 21.66 6.42
CA LEU A 14 -3.66 20.56 5.98
C LEU A 14 -4.30 19.87 7.19
N HIS A 15 -5.59 19.58 7.09
CA HIS A 15 -6.33 18.83 8.10
C HIS A 15 -6.20 17.33 7.85
N LEU A 16 -5.16 16.72 8.44
CA LEU A 16 -4.93 15.29 8.38
C LEU A 16 -5.43 14.61 9.66
N LYS A 17 -6.29 13.59 9.51
CA LYS A 17 -6.80 12.77 10.60
C LYS A 17 -6.17 11.38 10.53
N ASN A 18 -5.50 10.94 11.58
CA ASN A 18 -5.06 9.55 11.68
C ASN A 18 -6.28 8.63 11.90
N ILE A 19 -6.33 7.52 11.17
CA ILE A 19 -7.39 6.52 11.28
C ILE A 19 -6.82 5.31 12.00
N GLN A 20 -7.47 4.93 13.10
CA GLN A 20 -7.13 3.74 13.85
C GLN A 20 -7.58 2.51 13.07
N VAL A 21 -6.64 1.61 12.81
CA VAL A 21 -6.89 0.32 12.17
C VAL A 21 -7.26 -0.68 13.28
N ALA A 22 -8.30 -1.47 13.04
CA ALA A 22 -8.70 -2.51 13.98
C ALA A 22 -7.56 -3.52 14.20
N GLN A 23 -7.41 -4.04 15.41
CA GLN A 23 -6.24 -4.83 15.81
C GLN A 23 -6.05 -6.07 14.94
N GLU A 24 -7.15 -6.68 14.48
CA GLU A 24 -7.19 -7.84 13.60
C GLU A 24 -6.65 -7.56 12.19
N LEU A 25 -6.65 -6.29 11.75
CA LEU A 25 -6.11 -5.84 10.46
C LEU A 25 -4.75 -5.13 10.60
N ALA A 26 -4.27 -4.95 11.82
CA ALA A 26 -3.05 -4.19 12.07
C ALA A 26 -1.81 -4.92 11.53
N LEU A 27 -0.98 -4.18 10.80
CA LEU A 27 0.34 -4.59 10.35
C LEU A 27 1.42 -3.73 11.02
N PRO A 28 2.68 -4.19 11.11
CA PRO A 28 3.71 -3.50 11.89
C PRO A 28 4.05 -2.10 11.37
N GLU A 29 4.06 -1.93 10.04
CA GLU A 29 4.64 -0.76 9.38
C GLU A 29 3.62 -0.10 8.45
N ILE A 30 2.45 0.25 9.02
CA ILE A 30 1.38 0.94 8.31
C ILE A 30 0.97 2.26 8.98
N ILE A 31 0.50 3.20 8.17
CA ILE A 31 -0.24 4.38 8.61
C ILE A 31 -1.46 4.54 7.72
N VAL A 32 -2.64 4.70 8.34
CA VAL A 32 -3.85 5.12 7.65
C VAL A 32 -4.22 6.52 8.10
N CYS A 33 -4.46 7.40 7.15
CA CYS A 33 -4.92 8.75 7.45
C CYS A 33 -5.89 9.28 6.39
N GLU A 34 -6.67 10.26 6.79
CA GLU A 34 -7.62 10.95 5.93
C GLU A 34 -7.28 12.43 5.83
N LEU A 35 -7.24 12.92 4.60
CA LEU A 35 -7.10 14.34 4.30
C LEU A 35 -8.43 14.86 3.75
N SER A 36 -9.00 15.84 4.44
CA SER A 36 -10.22 16.51 3.97
C SER A 36 -9.86 17.80 3.21
N LEU A 37 -10.22 17.83 1.93
CA LEU A 37 -10.23 19.02 1.06
C LEU A 37 -11.67 19.26 0.56
N ASN A 38 -11.85 19.49 -0.75
CA ASN A 38 -13.17 19.43 -1.40
C ASN A 38 -13.73 17.99 -1.46
N SER A 39 -12.83 17.00 -1.35
CA SER A 39 -13.13 15.58 -1.21
C SER A 39 -12.25 14.99 -0.11
N THR A 40 -12.66 13.86 0.45
CA THR A 40 -11.84 13.14 1.43
C THR A 40 -10.98 12.13 0.71
N PHE A 41 -9.68 12.20 0.97
CA PHE A 41 -8.68 11.24 0.51
C PHE A 41 -8.27 10.35 1.67
N ARG A 42 -8.33 9.04 1.49
CA ARG A 42 -7.79 8.06 2.43
C ARG A 42 -6.46 7.55 1.91
N PHE A 43 -5.41 7.77 2.69
CA PHE A 43 -4.08 7.26 2.42
C PHE A 43 -3.85 6.01 3.27
N LEU A 44 -3.36 4.95 2.64
CA LEU A 44 -2.73 3.82 3.32
C LEU A 44 -1.25 3.81 2.92
N LEU A 45 -0.38 4.15 3.86
CA LEU A 45 1.06 3.98 3.70
C LEU A 45 1.45 2.64 4.31
N CYS A 46 2.18 1.82 3.56
CA CYS A 46 2.67 0.51 4.00
C CYS A 46 4.13 0.34 3.63
N TYR A 47 4.94 -0.20 4.54
CA TYR A 47 6.23 -0.78 4.20
C TYR A 47 6.12 -2.29 4.38
N ARG A 48 6.27 -3.04 3.28
CA ARG A 48 6.40 -4.50 3.32
C ARG A 48 7.87 -4.83 3.17
N ALA A 49 8.46 -5.38 4.22
CA ALA A 49 9.82 -5.89 4.17
C ALA A 49 9.97 -7.06 3.17
N PRO A 50 11.14 -7.24 2.55
CA PRO A 50 11.37 -8.32 1.59
C PRO A 50 11.21 -9.71 2.20
N ASP A 51 11.43 -9.84 3.52
CA ASP A 51 11.38 -11.11 4.25
C ASP A 51 9.98 -11.48 4.78
N TYR A 52 8.94 -10.69 4.49
CA TYR A 52 7.56 -11.05 4.85
C TYR A 52 6.98 -12.13 3.94
N ASP A 53 6.20 -13.02 4.53
CA ASP A 53 5.63 -14.19 3.88
C ASP A 53 4.23 -13.95 3.27
N ILE A 54 3.62 -15.03 2.80
CA ILE A 54 2.27 -15.02 2.20
C ILE A 54 1.18 -14.65 3.21
N GLU A 55 1.33 -14.96 4.50
CA GLU A 55 0.34 -14.61 5.52
C GLU A 55 0.28 -13.10 5.72
N HIS A 56 1.45 -12.44 5.71
CA HIS A 56 1.51 -10.98 5.73
C HIS A 56 0.77 -10.36 4.53
N VAL A 57 0.94 -10.90 3.33
CA VAL A 57 0.23 -10.41 2.13
C VAL A 57 -1.27 -10.65 2.24
N ASN A 58 -1.73 -11.79 2.77
CA ASN A 58 -3.15 -12.03 3.00
C ASN A 58 -3.76 -11.01 3.97
N LYS A 59 -3.06 -10.67 5.05
CA LYS A 59 -3.49 -9.61 5.97
C LYS A 59 -3.51 -8.23 5.31
N LEU A 60 -2.50 -7.92 4.49
CA LEU A 60 -2.47 -6.69 3.70
C LEU A 60 -3.66 -6.62 2.74
N ASN A 61 -4.06 -7.74 2.14
CA ASN A 61 -5.25 -7.79 1.28
C ASN A 61 -6.53 -7.49 2.07
N SER A 62 -6.71 -8.08 3.26
CA SER A 62 -7.84 -7.74 4.13
C SER A 62 -7.86 -6.27 4.53
N LEU A 63 -6.69 -5.70 4.84
CA LEU A 63 -6.53 -4.28 5.14
C LEU A 63 -6.88 -3.41 3.94
N LEU A 64 -6.47 -3.79 2.72
CA LEU A 64 -6.81 -3.08 1.49
C LEU A 64 -8.32 -3.07 1.25
N THR A 65 -8.98 -4.24 1.36
CA THR A 65 -10.44 -4.34 1.21
C THR A 65 -11.17 -3.45 2.21
N TRP A 66 -10.75 -3.44 3.48
CA TRP A 66 -11.30 -2.53 4.49
C TRP A 66 -11.03 -1.07 4.16
N ALA A 67 -9.82 -0.73 3.72
CA ALA A 67 -9.46 0.65 3.43
C ALA A 67 -10.28 1.21 2.26
N THR A 68 -10.55 0.38 1.24
CA THR A 68 -11.36 0.70 0.06
C THR A 68 -12.87 0.62 0.30
N SER A 69 -13.35 0.10 1.44
CA SER A 69 -14.79 -0.08 1.68
C SER A 69 -15.53 1.22 2.01
N CYS A 70 -14.85 2.37 2.01
CA CYS A 70 -15.42 3.67 2.27
C CYS A 70 -15.54 4.49 0.98
N PRO A 71 -16.42 5.50 0.91
CA PRO A 71 -16.63 6.29 -0.31
C PRO A 71 -15.52 7.32 -0.59
N HIS A 72 -14.39 7.26 0.13
CA HIS A 72 -13.30 8.22 -0.02
C HIS A 72 -12.41 7.85 -1.21
N ILE A 73 -11.75 8.86 -1.79
CA ILE A 73 -10.71 8.60 -2.79
C ILE A 73 -9.57 7.88 -2.10
N PHE A 74 -9.29 6.64 -2.50
CA PHE A 74 -8.28 5.81 -1.87
C PHE A 74 -6.94 5.91 -2.60
N ILE A 75 -5.88 6.16 -1.84
CA ILE A 75 -4.51 6.19 -2.36
C ILE A 75 -3.65 5.25 -1.53
N PHE A 76 -3.10 4.23 -2.18
CA PHE A 76 -2.21 3.26 -1.57
C PHE A 76 -0.76 3.57 -1.94
N LEU A 77 0.09 3.70 -0.93
CA LEU A 77 1.50 4.10 -1.07
C LEU A 77 2.37 3.13 -0.28
N GLY A 78 3.59 2.92 -0.74
CA GLY A 78 4.52 2.11 0.01
C GLY A 78 5.75 1.67 -0.76
N ASP A 79 6.64 1.02 -0.04
CA ASP A 79 7.62 0.11 -0.61
C ASP A 79 7.14 -1.31 -0.31
N PHE A 80 6.87 -2.06 -1.37
CA PHE A 80 6.28 -3.39 -1.27
C PHE A 80 7.31 -4.50 -1.33
N ASN A 81 8.56 -4.23 -1.76
CA ASN A 81 9.60 -5.24 -1.98
C ASN A 81 9.08 -6.48 -2.76
N LEU A 82 8.36 -6.23 -3.86
CA LEU A 82 7.78 -7.26 -4.74
C LEU A 82 8.27 -7.07 -6.19
N PRO A 83 9.59 -7.28 -6.45
CA PRO A 83 10.23 -6.94 -7.72
C PRO A 83 9.73 -7.73 -8.93
N HIS A 84 9.04 -8.86 -8.72
CA HIS A 84 8.57 -9.70 -9.81
C HIS A 84 7.19 -9.30 -10.37
N ILE A 85 6.60 -8.22 -9.85
CA ILE A 85 5.42 -7.61 -10.47
C ILE A 85 5.88 -6.62 -11.54
N ASN A 86 5.45 -6.85 -12.78
CA ASN A 86 5.67 -5.92 -13.87
C ASN A 86 4.50 -4.95 -13.95
N TRP A 87 4.62 -3.82 -13.24
CA TRP A 87 3.60 -2.77 -13.23
C TRP A 87 3.43 -2.06 -14.57
N THR A 88 4.48 -2.04 -15.42
CA THR A 88 4.41 -1.40 -16.74
C THR A 88 3.57 -2.21 -17.72
N LEU A 89 3.70 -3.54 -17.69
CA LEU A 89 2.92 -4.44 -18.53
C LEU A 89 1.61 -4.88 -17.88
N ASN A 90 1.39 -4.52 -16.61
CA ASN A 90 0.28 -5.00 -15.80
C ASN A 90 0.23 -6.55 -15.79
N GLU A 91 1.35 -7.17 -15.41
CA GLU A 91 1.53 -8.62 -15.38
C GLU A 91 2.32 -9.07 -14.13
N CYS A 92 2.02 -10.26 -13.62
CA CYS A 92 2.80 -10.92 -12.56
C CYS A 92 3.00 -12.39 -12.94
N LYS A 93 4.26 -12.86 -13.11
CA LYS A 93 4.50 -14.09 -13.87
C LYS A 93 4.55 -15.41 -13.10
N THR A 94 4.82 -15.47 -11.79
CA THR A 94 5.01 -16.83 -11.20
C THR A 94 4.91 -16.98 -9.68
N GLU A 95 5.33 -16.02 -8.86
CA GLU A 95 5.43 -16.29 -7.42
C GLU A 95 4.11 -16.07 -6.66
N PRO A 96 3.68 -17.01 -5.80
CA PRO A 96 2.40 -16.91 -5.07
C PRO A 96 2.23 -15.59 -4.31
N ILE A 97 3.30 -15.10 -3.67
CA ILE A 97 3.24 -13.86 -2.89
C ILE A 97 3.01 -12.62 -3.76
N HIS A 98 3.69 -12.55 -4.91
CA HIS A 98 3.54 -11.48 -5.89
C HIS A 98 2.15 -11.53 -6.53
N ALA A 99 1.71 -12.73 -6.93
CA ALA A 99 0.40 -12.94 -7.55
C ALA A 99 -0.75 -12.61 -6.60
N THR A 100 -0.66 -13.02 -5.34
CA THR A 100 -1.69 -12.73 -4.33
C THR A 100 -1.83 -11.23 -4.06
N PHE A 101 -0.73 -10.49 -4.00
CA PHE A 101 -0.77 -9.04 -3.87
C PHE A 101 -1.30 -8.36 -5.13
N TYR A 102 -0.76 -8.74 -6.30
CA TYR A 102 -1.16 -8.21 -7.60
C TYR A 102 -2.66 -8.41 -7.88
N ASN A 103 -3.19 -9.60 -7.60
CA ASN A 103 -4.61 -9.89 -7.76
C ASN A 103 -5.46 -9.07 -6.79
N ALA A 104 -4.99 -8.82 -5.57
CA ALA A 104 -5.76 -8.00 -4.63
C ALA A 104 -5.88 -6.55 -5.09
N VAL A 105 -4.78 -5.93 -5.53
CA VAL A 105 -4.84 -4.54 -6.00
C VAL A 105 -5.65 -4.39 -7.29
N THR A 106 -5.54 -5.35 -8.22
CA THR A 106 -6.30 -5.31 -9.49
C THR A 106 -7.79 -5.61 -9.29
N ASN A 107 -8.15 -6.57 -8.43
CA ASN A 107 -9.56 -6.86 -8.10
C ASN A 107 -10.25 -5.70 -7.38
N LEU A 108 -9.50 -4.87 -6.67
CA LEU A 108 -9.99 -3.64 -6.04
C LEU A 108 -10.06 -2.46 -7.02
N GLY A 109 -9.68 -2.65 -8.29
CA GLY A 109 -9.67 -1.60 -9.30
C GLY A 109 -8.62 -0.52 -9.05
N LEU A 110 -7.55 -0.83 -8.30
CA LEU A 110 -6.46 0.11 -8.06
C LEU A 110 -5.57 0.20 -9.30
N GLU A 111 -5.23 1.42 -9.69
CA GLU A 111 -4.38 1.72 -10.83
C GLU A 111 -3.00 2.17 -10.37
N GLN A 112 -1.96 1.67 -11.04
CA GLN A 112 -0.59 2.13 -10.83
C GLN A 112 -0.43 3.54 -11.41
N LEU A 113 -0.07 4.51 -10.57
CA LEU A 113 0.20 5.89 -11.00
C LEU A 113 1.69 6.17 -11.25
N VAL A 114 2.59 5.34 -10.69
CA VAL A 114 4.03 5.51 -10.89
C VAL A 114 4.44 4.83 -12.19
N THR A 115 4.93 5.62 -13.15
CA THR A 115 5.30 5.14 -14.49
C THR A 115 6.81 5.10 -14.73
N ASN A 116 7.60 5.65 -13.81
CA ASN A 116 9.06 5.62 -13.86
C ASN A 116 9.62 4.66 -12.81
N ASN A 117 10.79 4.07 -13.10
CA ASN A 117 11.46 3.18 -12.16
C ASN A 117 11.83 3.94 -10.88
N THR A 118 11.55 3.32 -9.73
CA THR A 118 11.89 3.86 -8.41
C THR A 118 13.18 3.24 -7.87
N ARG A 119 13.57 2.05 -8.38
CA ARG A 119 14.86 1.39 -8.14
C ARG A 119 15.26 0.53 -9.34
N LEU A 120 16.46 0.75 -9.87
CA LEU A 120 16.98 0.03 -11.04
C LEU A 120 15.96 -0.02 -12.20
N ASN A 121 15.45 -1.21 -12.53
CA ASN A 121 14.48 -1.45 -13.58
C ASN A 121 13.05 -1.70 -13.06
N ASN A 122 12.82 -1.49 -11.75
CA ASN A 122 11.57 -1.82 -11.07
C ASN A 122 10.81 -0.54 -10.68
N CYS A 123 9.50 -0.57 -10.88
CA CYS A 123 8.56 0.42 -10.37
C CYS A 123 8.01 -0.04 -9.00
N LEU A 124 7.85 0.87 -8.04
CA LEU A 124 7.42 0.60 -6.66
C LEU A 124 8.30 -0.38 -5.87
N ASP A 125 9.60 -0.34 -6.15
CA ASP A 125 10.67 -1.00 -5.41
C ASP A 125 11.69 0.09 -5.03
N LEU A 126 12.23 0.08 -3.80
CA LEU A 126 13.20 1.08 -3.29
C LEU A 126 14.53 0.44 -2.88
#